data_AF-A0A3M8AQM7-F1
#
_entry.id   AF-A0A3M8AQM7-F1
#
_cell.length_a   1.000
_cell.length_b   1.000
_cell.length_c   1.000
_cell.angle_alpha   90.00
_cell.angle_beta   90.00
_cell.angle_gamma   90.00
#
_symmetry.space_group_name_H-M   'P 1'
#
loop_
_entity.id
_entity.type
_entity.pdbx_description
1 polymer ?
#
loop_
_entity_poly.entity_id
_entity_poly.type
_entity_poly.pdbx_seq_one_letter_code
_entity_poly.pdbx_strand_id
1 'polypeptide(L)'
;MFGRNEPCPCGSGKKYKKCCLPKDEAKMLELSKNPSLSEVQAHNQYFQPATTSHNSLQGMKELALALMDQMGTYLRREHKRDDVIHFLAKDLMKLVDEGERYYFQVVSEILEMKGLPSSARSKVKAEPALTRAERILIRNAAQSILAEYAFLGEYDTADYGAMKAIMECCYQAVARGIEEQADLWSVRMFVDTNNQLVDWELQLSEDGVYGLDKDERKVIIDFEWNSLDEIENEYEKYAHTLTGLREESLKTLATAIVQESSIPRKSVDKISYTGLAMNYFGLLEQELRDVISLHEGAPSLKKRMWWELCEYLQNQHIPIVSDNVELLGDKLKALHALRNRAAHGEFITYEEFAAIKELALDSNLLWSISQAKSVYAEQQA
;
A
#
# COMPACT_ATOMS: atom_id res chain seq x y z
N MET A 1 -37.15 -4.19 25.16
CA MET A 1 -36.49 -3.50 26.29
C MET A 1 -37.28 -3.82 27.55
N PHE A 2 -36.66 -4.38 28.60
CA PHE A 2 -37.32 -4.53 29.91
C PHE A 2 -37.15 -3.22 30.69
N GLY A 3 -38.25 -2.65 31.18
CA GLY A 3 -38.20 -1.42 31.95
C GLY A 3 -37.40 -1.61 33.24
N ARG A 4 -36.53 -0.66 33.62
CA ARG A 4 -35.70 -0.75 34.86
C ARG A 4 -36.53 -1.02 36.13
N ASN A 5 -37.81 -0.65 36.12
CA ASN A 5 -38.73 -0.85 37.23
C ASN A 5 -39.63 -2.09 37.08
N GLU A 6 -39.57 -2.81 35.97
CA GLU A 6 -40.36 -4.02 35.72
C GLU A 6 -39.80 -5.23 36.48
N PRO A 7 -40.62 -6.27 36.73
CA PRO A 7 -40.15 -7.54 37.27
C PRO A 7 -38.99 -8.10 36.44
N CYS A 8 -37.96 -8.58 37.12
CA CYS A 8 -36.75 -9.07 36.48
C CYS A 8 -37.05 -10.36 35.69
N PRO A 9 -36.63 -10.47 34.42
CA PRO A 9 -36.94 -11.62 33.56
C PRO A 9 -36.30 -12.94 34.03
N CYS A 10 -35.39 -12.91 35.00
CA CYS A 10 -34.81 -14.11 35.61
C CYS A 10 -35.75 -14.84 36.58
N GLY A 11 -37.01 -14.40 36.72
CA GLY A 11 -38.01 -15.04 37.59
C GLY A 11 -37.87 -14.73 39.08
N SER A 12 -37.05 -13.75 39.48
CA SER A 12 -36.80 -13.45 40.90
C SER A 12 -37.91 -12.66 41.60
N GLY A 13 -38.88 -12.13 40.85
CA GLY A 13 -39.93 -11.23 41.35
C GLY A 13 -39.44 -9.83 41.76
N LYS A 14 -38.14 -9.55 41.77
CA LYS A 14 -37.56 -8.23 42.08
C LYS A 14 -37.56 -7.32 40.85
N LYS A 15 -37.55 -6.00 41.03
CA LYS A 15 -37.37 -5.03 39.92
C LYS A 15 -36.02 -5.27 39.23
N TYR A 16 -35.98 -5.21 37.89
CA TYR A 16 -34.76 -5.47 37.09
C TYR A 16 -33.54 -4.68 37.60
N LYS A 17 -33.71 -3.40 37.93
CA LYS A 17 -32.64 -2.54 38.48
C LYS A 17 -32.05 -3.00 39.82
N LYS A 18 -32.77 -3.82 40.58
CA LYS A 18 -32.34 -4.37 41.88
C LYS A 18 -31.94 -5.84 41.80
N CYS A 19 -31.86 -6.41 40.59
CA CYS A 19 -31.63 -7.84 40.41
C CYS A 19 -30.51 -8.10 39.39
N CYS A 20 -30.85 -8.30 38.12
CA CYS A 20 -29.86 -8.63 37.10
C CYS A 20 -29.12 -7.40 36.56
N LEU A 21 -29.68 -6.18 36.66
CA LEU A 21 -29.03 -5.00 36.11
C LEU A 21 -27.60 -4.77 36.64
N PRO A 22 -27.30 -4.84 37.96
CA PRO A 22 -25.92 -4.68 38.45
C PRO A 22 -24.97 -5.77 37.96
N LYS A 23 -25.48 -7.01 37.79
CA LYS A 23 -24.70 -8.13 37.25
C LYS A 23 -24.41 -7.94 35.76
N ASP A 24 -25.41 -7.48 35.02
CA ASP A 24 -25.28 -7.17 33.59
C ASP A 24 -24.36 -5.96 33.39
N GLU A 25 -24.38 -4.97 34.28
CA GLU A 25 -23.46 -3.82 34.28
C GLU A 25 -22.02 -4.26 34.62
N ALA A 26 -21.83 -5.10 35.63
CA ALA A 26 -20.51 -5.66 35.96
C ALA A 26 -19.94 -6.52 34.82
N LYS A 27 -20.78 -7.35 34.19
CA LYS A 27 -20.38 -8.16 33.03
C LYS A 27 -19.99 -7.28 31.83
N MET A 28 -20.74 -6.21 31.57
CA MET A 28 -20.37 -5.22 30.54
C MET A 28 -19.04 -4.51 30.85
N LEU A 29 -18.77 -4.22 32.12
CA LEU A 29 -17.50 -3.62 32.54
C LEU A 29 -16.32 -4.59 32.34
N GLU A 30 -16.49 -5.88 32.66
CA GLU A 30 -15.47 -6.89 32.40
C GLU A 30 -15.22 -7.08 30.90
N LEU A 31 -16.28 -7.06 30.09
CA LEU A 31 -16.19 -7.21 28.62
C LEU A 31 -15.71 -5.96 27.90
N SER A 32 -15.63 -4.82 28.63
CA SER A 32 -14.99 -3.59 28.16
C SER A 32 -13.46 -3.64 28.27
N LYS A 33 -12.93 -4.68 28.90
CA LYS A 33 -11.50 -5.01 28.89
C LYS A 33 -11.22 -5.90 27.68
N ASN A 34 -10.10 -5.70 27.02
CA ASN A 34 -9.73 -6.56 25.89
C ASN A 34 -9.49 -8.00 26.37
N PRO A 35 -9.99 -9.00 25.63
CA PRO A 35 -9.69 -10.40 25.92
C PRO A 35 -8.20 -10.66 25.71
N SER A 36 -7.65 -11.55 26.53
CA SER A 36 -6.28 -12.04 26.37
C SER A 36 -6.14 -12.85 25.07
N LEU A 37 -4.93 -12.89 24.51
CA LEU A 37 -4.59 -13.68 23.30
C LEU A 37 -5.10 -15.14 23.38
N SER A 38 -5.08 -15.75 24.56
CA SER A 38 -5.55 -17.12 24.80
C SER A 38 -7.07 -17.30 24.70
N GLU A 39 -7.86 -16.25 24.97
CA GLU A 39 -9.33 -16.33 24.95
C GLU A 39 -9.90 -16.20 23.53
N VAL A 40 -9.21 -15.46 22.65
CA VAL A 40 -9.58 -15.30 21.23
C VAL A 40 -9.30 -16.57 20.42
N GLN A 41 -8.31 -17.38 20.84
CA GLN A 41 -7.90 -18.59 20.13
C GLN A 41 -8.92 -19.74 20.15
N ALA A 42 -9.91 -19.72 21.04
CA ALA A 42 -10.76 -20.87 21.34
C ALA A 42 -12.09 -20.96 20.57
N HIS A 43 -12.47 -19.98 19.72
CA HIS A 43 -13.84 -19.91 19.16
C HIS A 43 -14.00 -19.67 17.65
N ASN A 44 -12.92 -19.57 16.85
CA ASN A 44 -13.07 -19.52 15.39
C ASN A 44 -11.78 -20.01 14.71
N GLN A 45 -11.81 -21.18 14.07
CA GLN A 45 -10.61 -21.80 13.48
C GLN A 45 -10.22 -21.17 12.12
N TYR A 46 -11.06 -20.29 11.55
CA TYR A 46 -10.84 -19.69 10.23
C TYR A 46 -10.78 -18.15 10.20
N PHE A 47 -10.98 -17.47 11.33
CA PHE A 47 -10.80 -16.02 11.45
C PHE A 47 -10.39 -15.69 12.89
N GLN A 48 -9.09 -15.62 13.15
CA GLN A 48 -8.58 -15.03 14.38
C GLN A 48 -8.21 -13.58 14.06
N PRO A 49 -9.09 -12.61 14.40
CA PRO A 49 -8.71 -11.20 14.28
C PRO A 49 -7.45 -10.98 15.11
N ALA A 50 -6.52 -10.19 14.57
CA ALA A 50 -5.39 -9.74 15.37
C ALA A 50 -5.91 -9.08 16.65
N THR A 51 -5.26 -9.36 17.78
CA THR A 51 -5.61 -8.70 19.03
C THR A 51 -5.33 -7.23 18.91
N THR A 52 -6.32 -6.40 19.22
CA THR A 52 -6.17 -4.94 19.28
C THR A 52 -6.14 -4.47 20.72
N SER A 53 -5.51 -3.32 20.96
CA SER A 53 -5.58 -2.60 22.23
C SER A 53 -6.85 -1.74 22.40
N HIS A 54 -7.67 -1.61 21.36
CA HIS A 54 -8.88 -0.78 21.34
C HIS A 54 -10.16 -1.56 21.63
N ASN A 55 -11.10 -0.93 22.33
CA ASN A 55 -12.39 -1.54 22.63
C ASN A 55 -13.46 -1.04 21.66
N SER A 56 -13.78 -1.85 20.66
CA SER A 56 -14.77 -1.54 19.62
C SER A 56 -16.20 -1.25 20.13
N LEU A 57 -16.51 -1.55 21.40
CA LEU A 57 -17.79 -1.20 22.04
C LEU A 57 -17.80 0.21 22.66
N GLN A 58 -16.72 0.98 22.54
CA GLN A 58 -16.56 2.33 23.11
C GLN A 58 -16.56 3.41 22.01
N GLY A 59 -17.58 3.39 21.15
CA GLY A 59 -17.77 4.41 20.13
C GLY A 59 -17.08 4.13 18.79
N MET A 60 -17.40 4.98 17.81
CA MET A 60 -16.93 4.83 16.44
C MET A 60 -15.42 5.01 16.32
N LYS A 61 -14.85 5.96 17.07
CA LYS A 61 -13.42 6.23 17.06
C LYS A 61 -12.61 5.01 17.53
N GLU A 62 -13.04 4.35 18.60
CA GLU A 62 -12.39 3.13 19.09
C GLU A 62 -12.55 1.95 18.12
N LEU A 63 -13.68 1.83 17.41
CA LEU A 63 -13.81 0.83 16.35
C LEU A 63 -12.85 1.13 15.19
N ALA A 64 -12.74 2.39 14.74
CA ALA A 64 -11.80 2.75 13.69
C ALA A 64 -10.34 2.42 14.08
N LEU A 65 -9.93 2.81 15.29
CA LEU A 65 -8.61 2.50 15.82
C LEU A 65 -8.36 1.00 15.94
N ALA A 66 -9.36 0.21 16.36
CA ALA A 66 -9.28 -1.24 16.39
C ALA A 66 -9.03 -1.84 15.00
N LEU A 67 -9.76 -1.38 13.98
CA LEU A 67 -9.61 -1.86 12.61
C LEU A 67 -8.24 -1.49 12.02
N MET A 68 -7.76 -0.27 12.26
CA MET A 68 -6.45 0.19 11.79
C MET A 68 -5.30 -0.55 12.49
N ASP A 69 -5.39 -0.80 13.80
CA ASP A 69 -4.41 -1.57 14.58
C ASP A 69 -4.33 -3.04 14.11
N GLN A 70 -5.48 -3.66 13.83
CA GLN A 70 -5.53 -4.98 13.21
C GLN A 70 -4.89 -4.97 11.82
N MET A 71 -5.20 -3.98 10.99
CA MET A 71 -4.65 -3.86 9.65
C MET A 71 -3.13 -3.71 9.70
N GLY A 72 -2.60 -2.84 10.57
CA GLY A 72 -1.16 -2.70 10.80
C GLY A 72 -0.51 -4.02 11.22
N THR A 73 -1.21 -4.82 12.03
CA THR A 73 -0.72 -6.17 12.41
C THR A 73 -0.64 -7.12 11.22
N TYR A 74 -1.65 -7.15 10.33
CA TYR A 74 -1.60 -7.99 9.13
C TYR A 74 -0.54 -7.52 8.13
N LEU A 75 -0.40 -6.20 7.95
CA LEU A 75 0.62 -5.60 7.09
C LEU A 75 2.05 -5.91 7.55
N ARG A 76 2.28 -6.11 8.85
CA ARG A 76 3.59 -6.50 9.41
C ARG A 76 3.92 -7.99 9.32
N ARG A 77 2.97 -8.87 8.97
CA ARG A 77 3.25 -10.32 8.87
C ARG A 77 4.15 -10.65 7.68
N GLU A 78 4.96 -11.68 7.81
CA GLU A 78 5.74 -12.23 6.69
C GLU A 78 4.80 -12.73 5.58
N HIS A 79 3.84 -13.58 5.94
CA HIS A 79 2.80 -14.04 5.03
C HIS A 79 1.57 -13.11 5.09
N LYS A 80 1.34 -12.41 3.98
CA LYS A 80 0.25 -11.44 3.85
C LYS A 80 -1.10 -12.16 3.73
N ARG A 81 -2.14 -11.49 4.21
CA ARG A 81 -3.53 -11.95 4.18
C ARG A 81 -4.36 -10.87 3.50
N ASP A 82 -4.25 -10.81 2.18
CA ASP A 82 -4.87 -9.77 1.35
C ASP A 82 -6.38 -9.75 1.48
N ASP A 83 -6.99 -10.93 1.64
CA ASP A 83 -8.41 -11.08 1.95
C ASP A 83 -8.81 -10.29 3.20
N VAL A 84 -7.97 -10.33 4.24
CA VAL A 84 -8.22 -9.63 5.51
C VAL A 84 -7.88 -8.14 5.41
N ILE A 85 -6.75 -7.78 4.77
CA ILE A 85 -6.37 -6.37 4.59
C ILE A 85 -7.45 -5.63 3.78
N HIS A 86 -7.88 -6.21 2.67
CA HIS A 86 -8.95 -5.68 1.81
C HIS A 86 -10.28 -5.59 2.56
N PHE A 87 -10.62 -6.61 3.36
CA PHE A 87 -11.83 -6.61 4.19
C PHE A 87 -11.80 -5.47 5.22
N LEU A 88 -10.70 -5.31 5.95
CA LEU A 88 -10.53 -4.24 6.94
C LEU A 88 -10.62 -2.85 6.30
N ALA A 89 -10.04 -2.66 5.10
CA ALA A 89 -10.14 -1.41 4.37
C ALA A 89 -11.58 -1.09 3.95
N LYS A 90 -12.34 -2.10 3.50
CA LYS A 90 -13.78 -1.95 3.21
C LYS A 90 -14.60 -1.62 4.45
N ASP A 91 -14.27 -2.21 5.59
CA ASP A 91 -14.97 -1.94 6.85
C ASP A 91 -14.68 -0.52 7.37
N LEU A 92 -13.44 -0.02 7.22
CA LEU A 92 -13.12 1.39 7.46
C LEU A 92 -13.94 2.31 6.56
N MET A 93 -14.05 2.00 5.26
CA MET A 93 -14.89 2.76 4.31
C MET A 93 -16.36 2.79 4.74
N LYS A 94 -16.95 1.64 5.05
CA LYS A 94 -18.35 1.57 5.53
C LYS A 94 -18.54 2.36 6.82
N LEU A 95 -17.57 2.31 7.75
CA LEU A 95 -17.64 3.06 9.00
C LEU A 95 -17.70 4.56 8.76
N VAL A 96 -16.90 5.09 7.84
CA VAL A 96 -16.92 6.53 7.52
C VAL A 96 -18.07 6.93 6.59
N ASP A 97 -18.61 6.02 5.78
CA ASP A 97 -19.75 6.29 4.89
C ASP A 97 -21.12 6.21 5.58
N GLU A 98 -21.31 5.20 6.43
CA GLU A 98 -22.60 4.89 7.07
C GLU A 98 -22.66 5.32 8.54
N GLY A 99 -21.51 5.66 9.13
CA GLY A 99 -21.41 6.19 10.48
C GLY A 99 -21.99 5.27 11.55
N GLU A 100 -22.87 5.82 12.40
CA GLU A 100 -23.49 5.08 13.51
C GLU A 100 -24.26 3.83 13.05
N ARG A 101 -24.84 3.86 11.85
CA ARG A 101 -25.62 2.72 11.33
C ARG A 101 -24.74 1.48 11.24
N TYR A 102 -23.58 1.60 10.59
CA TYR A 102 -22.63 0.51 10.43
C TYR A 102 -21.96 0.17 11.77
N TYR A 103 -21.60 1.17 12.57
CA TYR A 103 -21.08 0.95 13.92
C TYR A 103 -22.00 0.04 14.76
N PHE A 104 -23.30 0.33 14.79
CA PHE A 104 -24.23 -0.49 15.57
C PHE A 104 -24.50 -1.88 14.97
N GLN A 105 -24.31 -2.05 13.66
CA GLN A 105 -24.30 -3.38 13.04
C GLN A 105 -23.13 -4.20 13.61
N VAL A 106 -21.91 -3.66 13.53
CA VAL A 106 -20.70 -4.31 14.06
C VAL A 106 -20.82 -4.59 15.56
N VAL A 107 -21.34 -3.65 16.35
CA VAL A 107 -21.62 -3.87 17.78
C VAL A 107 -22.55 -5.08 18.00
N SER A 108 -23.57 -5.23 17.16
CA SER A 108 -24.52 -6.35 17.29
C SER A 108 -23.83 -7.69 17.01
N GLU A 109 -22.98 -7.74 15.98
CA GLU A 109 -22.17 -8.91 15.63
C GLU A 109 -21.18 -9.26 16.75
N ILE A 110 -20.48 -8.28 17.32
CA ILE A 110 -19.56 -8.48 18.46
C ILE A 110 -20.30 -9.02 19.69
N LEU A 111 -21.48 -8.48 20.00
CA LEU A 111 -22.28 -8.94 21.14
C LEU A 111 -22.76 -10.38 20.94
N GLU A 112 -23.18 -10.73 19.72
CA GLU A 112 -23.58 -12.09 19.36
C GLU A 112 -22.41 -13.07 19.51
N MET A 113 -21.24 -12.74 18.96
CA MET A 113 -20.01 -13.54 19.11
C MET A 113 -19.61 -13.75 20.58
N LYS A 114 -19.86 -12.76 21.44
CA LYS A 114 -19.64 -12.82 22.89
C LYS A 114 -20.77 -13.55 23.65
N GLY A 115 -21.79 -14.06 22.97
CA GLY A 115 -22.93 -14.75 23.58
C GLY A 115 -23.82 -13.83 24.43
N LEU A 116 -23.88 -12.55 24.10
CA LEU A 116 -24.61 -11.54 24.86
C LEU A 116 -26.00 -11.28 24.26
N PRO A 117 -27.00 -10.97 25.09
CA PRO A 117 -28.33 -10.69 24.60
C PRO A 117 -28.35 -9.38 23.79
N SER A 118 -29.18 -9.31 22.75
CA SER A 118 -29.32 -8.11 21.90
C SER A 118 -29.73 -6.85 22.70
N SER A 119 -30.31 -7.02 23.88
CA SER A 119 -30.60 -5.92 24.82
C SER A 119 -29.34 -5.20 25.31
N ALA A 120 -28.17 -5.85 25.31
CA ALA A 120 -26.90 -5.26 25.68
C ALA A 120 -26.51 -4.09 24.75
N ARG A 121 -26.95 -4.11 23.48
CA ARG A 121 -26.75 -3.01 22.53
C ARG A 121 -27.23 -1.66 23.09
N SER A 122 -28.32 -1.65 23.86
CA SER A 122 -28.87 -0.41 24.43
C SER A 122 -27.96 0.28 25.45
N LYS A 123 -26.89 -0.40 25.90
CA LYS A 123 -25.88 0.16 26.81
C LYS A 123 -24.66 0.72 26.08
N VAL A 124 -24.51 0.41 24.79
CA VAL A 124 -23.40 0.88 23.96
C VAL A 124 -23.78 2.24 23.36
N LYS A 125 -22.84 3.18 23.40
CA LYS A 125 -22.97 4.49 22.78
C LYS A 125 -22.03 4.59 21.59
N ALA A 126 -22.40 5.39 20.59
CA ALA A 126 -21.54 5.71 19.46
C ALA A 126 -20.51 6.82 19.77
N GLU A 127 -20.19 7.04 21.05
CA GLU A 127 -19.29 8.08 21.52
C GLU A 127 -18.00 7.48 22.11
N PRO A 128 -16.81 8.05 21.82
CA PRO A 128 -16.60 9.21 20.96
C PRO A 128 -16.85 8.92 19.47
N ALA A 129 -17.48 9.89 18.79
CA ALA A 129 -17.64 9.90 17.35
C ALA A 129 -16.32 10.31 16.67
N LEU A 130 -16.20 10.03 15.37
CA LEU A 130 -15.12 10.56 14.55
C LEU A 130 -15.42 12.02 14.18
N THR A 131 -14.40 12.87 14.17
CA THR A 131 -14.45 14.22 13.57
C THR A 131 -14.49 14.13 12.04
N ARG A 132 -14.86 15.23 11.36
CA ARG A 132 -14.81 15.33 9.89
C ARG A 132 -13.39 15.10 9.36
N ALA A 133 -12.38 15.70 9.99
CA ALA A 133 -10.99 15.53 9.58
C ALA A 133 -10.54 14.06 9.73
N GLU A 134 -10.90 13.39 10.83
CA GLU A 134 -10.60 11.95 11.01
C GLU A 134 -11.32 11.10 9.96
N ARG A 135 -12.59 11.39 9.61
CA ARG A 135 -13.31 10.66 8.57
C ARG A 135 -12.68 10.83 7.18
N ILE A 136 -12.23 12.04 6.84
CA ILE A 136 -11.52 12.33 5.59
C ILE A 136 -10.21 11.54 5.53
N LEU A 137 -9.42 11.58 6.62
CA LEU A 137 -8.15 10.88 6.70
C LEU A 137 -8.32 9.36 6.57
N ILE A 138 -9.23 8.77 7.36
CA ILE A 138 -9.52 7.32 7.32
C ILE A 138 -10.01 6.90 5.94
N ARG A 139 -10.91 7.68 5.32
CA ARG A 139 -11.41 7.40 3.98
C ARG A 139 -10.27 7.33 2.97
N ASN A 140 -9.43 8.36 2.93
CA ASN A 140 -8.37 8.44 1.94
C ASN A 140 -7.32 7.34 2.16
N ALA A 141 -6.95 7.04 3.41
CA ALA A 141 -6.05 5.93 3.72
C ALA A 141 -6.62 4.56 3.27
N ALA A 142 -7.90 4.29 3.60
CA ALA A 142 -8.56 3.05 3.19
C ALA A 142 -8.73 2.96 1.67
N GLN A 143 -9.06 4.08 1.02
CA GLN A 143 -9.22 4.15 -0.43
C GLN A 143 -7.88 3.91 -1.15
N SER A 144 -6.76 4.43 -0.65
CA SER A 144 -5.43 4.15 -1.21
C SER A 144 -5.11 2.65 -1.19
N ILE A 145 -5.41 1.96 -0.08
CA ILE A 145 -5.22 0.50 0.03
C ILE A 145 -6.12 -0.27 -0.94
N LEU A 146 -7.39 0.12 -1.05
CA LEU A 146 -8.31 -0.52 -1.99
C LEU A 146 -7.92 -0.28 -3.45
N ALA A 147 -7.36 0.90 -3.76
CA ALA A 147 -6.89 1.25 -5.08
C ALA A 147 -5.69 0.38 -5.48
N GLU A 148 -4.74 0.15 -4.57
CA GLU A 148 -3.60 -0.73 -4.82
C GLU A 148 -4.06 -2.12 -5.28
N TYR A 149 -4.95 -2.78 -4.54
CA TYR A 149 -5.50 -4.07 -4.95
C TYR A 149 -6.34 -4.01 -6.24
N ALA A 150 -6.96 -2.88 -6.56
CA ALA A 150 -7.78 -2.73 -7.76
C ALA A 150 -6.95 -2.55 -9.03
N PHE A 151 -5.71 -2.04 -8.91
CA PHE A 151 -4.82 -1.73 -10.03
C PHE A 151 -3.61 -2.67 -10.12
N LEU A 152 -3.51 -3.69 -9.27
CA LEU A 152 -2.46 -4.70 -9.36
C LEU A 152 -2.42 -5.35 -10.75
N GLY A 153 -1.25 -5.32 -11.40
CA GLY A 153 -0.98 -6.13 -12.58
C GLY A 153 -0.93 -7.62 -12.26
N GLU A 154 -1.00 -8.45 -13.31
CA GLU A 154 -1.04 -9.92 -13.19
C GLU A 154 0.16 -10.50 -12.41
N TYR A 155 1.34 -9.92 -12.60
CA TYR A 155 2.58 -10.34 -11.95
C TYR A 155 3.12 -9.33 -10.93
N ASP A 156 2.34 -8.31 -10.61
CA ASP A 156 2.73 -7.30 -9.64
C ASP A 156 2.43 -7.80 -8.21
N THR A 157 3.13 -7.24 -7.24
CA THR A 157 2.84 -7.43 -5.82
C THR A 157 2.39 -6.12 -5.20
N ALA A 158 1.48 -6.18 -4.23
CA ALA A 158 1.04 -4.98 -3.55
C ALA A 158 2.18 -4.32 -2.74
N ASP A 159 2.23 -2.99 -2.74
CA ASP A 159 3.16 -2.22 -1.91
C ASP A 159 2.70 -2.19 -0.44
N TYR A 160 2.94 -3.30 0.25
CA TYR A 160 2.62 -3.43 1.68
C TYR A 160 3.38 -2.43 2.55
N GLY A 161 4.53 -1.94 2.07
CA GLY A 161 5.34 -0.94 2.75
C GLY A 161 4.61 0.40 2.84
N ALA A 162 4.17 0.90 1.69
CA ALA A 162 3.36 2.11 1.59
C ALA A 162 2.04 1.99 2.33
N MET A 163 1.30 0.88 2.15
CA MET A 163 0.06 0.63 2.90
C MET A 163 0.28 0.69 4.41
N LYS A 164 1.36 0.08 4.91
CA LYS A 164 1.71 0.07 6.34
C LYS A 164 2.01 1.48 6.84
N ALA A 165 2.83 2.24 6.12
CA ALA A 165 3.19 3.60 6.52
C ALA A 165 1.96 4.52 6.55
N ILE A 166 1.09 4.46 5.53
CA ILE A 166 -0.14 5.25 5.44
C ILE A 166 -1.08 4.88 6.60
N MET A 167 -1.28 3.59 6.84
CA MET A 167 -2.17 3.12 7.89
C MET A 167 -1.65 3.47 9.29
N GLU A 168 -0.35 3.35 9.53
CA GLU A 168 0.30 3.75 10.77
C GLU A 168 0.17 5.26 11.00
N CYS A 169 0.38 6.09 9.97
CA CYS A 169 0.17 7.54 10.05
C CYS A 169 -1.27 7.88 10.40
N CYS A 170 -2.24 7.26 9.71
CA CYS A 170 -3.67 7.45 9.95
C CYS A 170 -4.05 7.05 11.38
N TYR A 171 -3.56 5.90 11.85
CA TYR A 171 -3.76 5.43 13.22
C TYR A 171 -3.22 6.43 14.25
N GLN A 172 -1.97 6.87 14.10
CA GLN A 172 -1.33 7.81 15.03
C GLN A 172 -2.07 9.16 15.08
N ALA A 173 -2.48 9.70 13.93
CA ALA A 173 -3.21 10.95 13.84
C ALA A 173 -4.59 10.87 14.50
N VAL A 174 -5.36 9.82 14.23
CA VAL A 174 -6.69 9.62 14.84
C VAL A 174 -6.56 9.34 16.34
N ALA A 175 -5.57 8.55 16.76
CA ALA A 175 -5.32 8.26 18.18
C ALA A 175 -4.98 9.54 18.96
N ARG A 176 -4.16 10.43 18.38
CA ARG A 176 -3.85 11.75 18.95
C ARG A 176 -5.06 12.67 18.97
N GLY A 177 -5.99 12.49 18.04
CA GLY A 177 -7.14 13.36 17.82
C GLY A 177 -6.77 14.55 16.95
N ILE A 178 -7.69 14.90 16.05
CA ILE A 178 -7.53 16.01 15.11
C ILE A 178 -8.53 17.10 15.50
N GLU A 179 -8.04 18.29 15.79
CA GLU A 179 -8.91 19.42 16.16
C GLU A 179 -9.57 20.02 14.91
N GLU A 180 -10.90 20.18 14.93
CA GLU A 180 -11.69 20.72 13.82
C GLU A 180 -11.63 22.26 13.72
N GLN A 181 -10.43 22.83 13.76
CA GLN A 181 -10.26 24.28 13.58
C GLN A 181 -10.10 24.69 12.11
N ALA A 182 -9.71 23.74 11.25
CA ALA A 182 -9.39 23.98 9.85
C ALA A 182 -9.59 22.70 9.01
N ASP A 183 -9.62 22.86 7.68
CA ASP A 183 -9.83 21.79 6.72
C ASP A 183 -8.51 21.01 6.44
N LEU A 184 -8.53 19.69 6.62
CA LEU A 184 -7.43 18.79 6.27
C LEU A 184 -7.38 18.56 4.75
N TRP A 185 -6.28 18.97 4.10
CA TRP A 185 -6.13 18.86 2.65
C TRP A 185 -4.93 18.01 2.19
N SER A 186 -3.93 17.78 3.06
CA SER A 186 -2.78 16.91 2.78
C SER A 186 -2.19 16.37 4.09
N VAL A 187 -1.49 15.25 3.99
CA VAL A 187 -0.66 14.71 5.07
C VAL A 187 0.75 14.54 4.55
N ARG A 188 1.70 15.20 5.19
CA ARG A 188 3.12 14.98 4.94
C ARG A 188 3.62 13.82 5.78
N MET A 189 4.30 12.88 5.14
CA MET A 189 4.88 11.70 5.79
C MET A 189 6.38 11.66 5.55
N PHE A 190 7.15 11.34 6.58
CA PHE A 190 8.60 11.12 6.51
C PHE A 190 8.88 9.64 6.73
N VAL A 191 9.40 8.98 5.70
CA VAL A 191 9.55 7.51 5.68
C VAL A 191 11.01 7.14 5.41
N ASP A 192 11.56 6.29 6.27
CA ASP A 192 12.92 5.74 6.16
C ASP A 192 12.88 4.31 5.59
N THR A 193 14.06 3.71 5.45
CA THR A 193 14.30 2.34 5.00
C THR A 193 13.35 1.31 5.61
N ASN A 194 13.05 0.25 4.85
CA ASN A 194 12.05 -0.75 5.22
C ASN A 194 10.64 -0.17 5.47
N ASN A 195 10.34 0.95 4.82
CA ASN A 195 9.07 1.67 4.92
C ASN A 195 8.71 2.02 6.37
N GLN A 196 9.68 2.51 7.14
CA GLN A 196 9.47 2.93 8.52
C GLN A 196 8.96 4.37 8.55
N LEU A 197 7.74 4.58 9.05
CA LEU A 197 7.24 5.93 9.32
C LEU A 197 8.02 6.55 10.49
N VAL A 198 8.73 7.65 10.23
CA VAL A 198 9.54 8.37 11.21
C VAL A 198 8.76 9.53 11.82
N ASP A 199 8.09 10.32 10.98
CA ASP A 199 7.31 11.48 11.40
C ASP A 199 6.19 11.79 10.39
N TRP A 200 5.23 12.62 10.79
CA TRP A 200 4.16 13.10 9.93
C TRP A 200 3.60 14.46 10.37
N GLU A 201 3.08 15.21 9.41
CA GLU A 201 2.49 16.53 9.63
C GLU A 201 1.15 16.66 8.88
N LEU A 202 0.09 17.00 9.61
CA LEU A 202 -1.19 17.36 8.98
C LEU A 202 -1.10 18.76 8.38
N GLN A 203 -1.43 18.88 7.10
CA GLN A 203 -1.54 20.17 6.44
C GLN A 203 -3.01 20.62 6.51
N LEU A 204 -3.25 21.66 7.32
CA LEU A 204 -4.57 22.25 7.54
C LEU A 204 -4.65 23.61 6.83
N SER A 205 -5.82 23.94 6.27
CA SER A 205 -6.07 25.25 5.66
C SER A 205 -7.21 25.97 6.40
N GLU A 206 -6.91 27.14 6.97
CA GLU A 206 -7.90 28.03 7.60
C GLU A 206 -8.72 28.80 6.55
N ASP A 207 -8.07 29.15 5.45
CA ASP A 207 -8.69 29.91 4.37
C ASP A 207 -9.20 28.92 3.33
N GLY A 208 -10.47 29.04 2.94
CA GLY A 208 -11.11 28.24 1.86
C GLY A 208 -10.51 28.43 0.47
N VAL A 209 -9.23 28.83 0.37
CA VAL A 209 -8.40 28.93 -0.84
C VAL A 209 -8.32 27.58 -1.56
N TYR A 210 -8.32 26.47 -0.80
CA TYR A 210 -8.45 25.10 -1.32
C TYR A 210 -9.85 24.52 -1.13
N GLY A 211 -10.90 25.37 -1.11
CA GLY A 211 -12.28 25.05 -0.71
C GLY A 211 -12.66 23.58 -0.91
N LEU A 212 -12.47 22.78 0.14
CA LEU A 212 -12.74 21.36 0.10
C LEU A 212 -14.24 21.15 -0.05
N ASP A 213 -14.63 20.06 -0.71
CA ASP A 213 -16.03 19.75 -0.86
C ASP A 213 -16.67 19.61 0.54
N LYS A 214 -17.84 20.22 0.70
CA LYS A 214 -18.62 20.10 1.94
C LYS A 214 -19.01 18.65 2.20
N ASP A 215 -19.21 17.88 1.13
CA ASP A 215 -19.33 16.44 1.18
C ASP A 215 -17.94 15.82 1.33
N GLU A 216 -17.59 15.44 2.56
CA GLU A 216 -16.34 14.76 2.91
C GLU A 216 -16.05 13.51 2.07
N ARG A 217 -17.07 12.90 1.44
CA ARG A 217 -16.89 11.74 0.55
C ARG A 217 -16.20 12.07 -0.77
N LYS A 218 -16.17 13.34 -1.14
CA LYS A 218 -15.54 13.84 -2.38
C LYS A 218 -14.18 14.46 -2.12
N VAL A 219 -13.77 14.55 -0.86
CA VAL A 219 -12.47 15.13 -0.48
C VAL A 219 -11.40 14.09 -0.71
N ILE A 220 -10.48 14.42 -1.62
CA ILE A 220 -9.25 13.68 -1.86
C ILE A 220 -8.12 14.47 -1.21
N ILE A 221 -7.30 13.79 -0.41
CA ILE A 221 -6.08 14.36 0.18
C ILE A 221 -4.87 13.60 -0.33
N ASP A 222 -3.74 14.31 -0.45
CA ASP A 222 -2.48 13.70 -0.82
C ASP A 222 -1.74 13.19 0.45
N PHE A 223 -1.17 12.00 0.34
CA PHE A 223 -0.14 11.53 1.28
C PHE A 223 1.23 11.90 0.67
N GLU A 224 1.74 13.09 1.01
CA GLU A 224 3.03 13.60 0.56
C GLU A 224 4.16 12.73 1.13
N TRP A 225 4.63 11.78 0.33
CA TRP A 225 5.68 10.85 0.70
C TRP A 225 7.07 11.50 0.60
N ASN A 226 7.70 11.75 1.76
CA ASN A 226 9.06 12.28 1.84
C ASN A 226 9.98 11.16 2.32
N SER A 227 10.75 10.60 1.39
CA SER A 227 11.71 9.56 1.72
C SER A 227 12.99 10.14 2.36
N LEU A 228 13.48 9.49 3.42
CA LEU A 228 14.79 9.78 4.01
C LEU A 228 15.92 8.96 3.38
N ASP A 229 15.57 7.93 2.60
CA ASP A 229 16.48 7.14 1.76
C ASP A 229 15.89 6.99 0.36
N GLU A 230 16.26 7.93 -0.52
CA GLU A 230 15.73 7.99 -1.88
C GLU A 230 16.06 6.74 -2.71
N ILE A 231 17.19 6.07 -2.45
CA ILE A 231 17.59 4.87 -3.21
C ILE A 231 16.71 3.69 -2.84
N GLU A 232 16.52 3.45 -1.54
CA GLU A 232 15.58 2.41 -1.07
C GLU A 232 14.18 2.67 -1.62
N ASN A 233 13.72 3.92 -1.56
CA ASN A 233 12.40 4.30 -2.03
C ASN A 233 12.20 4.08 -3.53
N GLU A 234 13.17 4.44 -4.37
CA GLU A 234 13.09 4.14 -5.79
C GLU A 234 13.20 2.63 -6.05
N TYR A 235 13.99 1.89 -5.27
CA TYR A 235 14.06 0.43 -5.39
C TYR A 235 12.70 -0.24 -5.12
N GLU A 236 12.03 0.10 -4.01
CA GLU A 236 10.75 -0.52 -3.62
C GLU A 236 9.65 -0.28 -4.67
N LYS A 237 9.55 0.94 -5.23
CA LYS A 237 8.59 1.26 -6.30
C LYS A 237 8.65 0.30 -7.48
N TYR A 238 9.85 -0.08 -7.89
CA TYR A 238 10.05 -0.98 -9.02
C TYR A 238 10.08 -2.45 -8.60
N ALA A 239 10.49 -2.77 -7.38
CA ALA A 239 10.49 -4.16 -6.88
C ALA A 239 9.10 -4.79 -6.90
N HIS A 240 8.05 -3.97 -6.72
CA HIS A 240 6.66 -4.41 -6.73
C HIS A 240 6.04 -4.58 -8.13
N THR A 241 6.55 -3.85 -9.13
CA THR A 241 5.97 -3.79 -10.49
C THR A 241 6.85 -4.45 -11.57
N LEU A 242 8.13 -4.64 -11.27
CA LEU A 242 9.13 -5.25 -12.13
C LEU A 242 9.67 -6.55 -11.48
N THR A 243 8.77 -7.35 -10.93
CA THR A 243 9.04 -8.56 -10.13
C THR A 243 9.84 -9.64 -10.86
N GLY A 244 9.81 -9.68 -12.19
CA GLY A 244 10.58 -10.61 -13.01
C GLY A 244 12.02 -10.18 -13.28
N LEU A 245 12.40 -8.93 -12.98
CA LEU A 245 13.78 -8.47 -13.14
C LEU A 245 14.69 -9.01 -12.02
N ARG A 246 16.01 -9.00 -12.26
CA ARG A 246 16.96 -9.33 -11.19
C ARG A 246 16.97 -8.27 -10.10
N GLU A 247 17.27 -8.70 -8.87
CA GLU A 247 17.44 -7.78 -7.75
C GLU A 247 18.56 -6.75 -8.01
N GLU A 248 19.69 -7.18 -8.59
CA GLU A 248 20.79 -6.26 -8.94
C GLU A 248 20.41 -5.26 -10.03
N SER A 249 19.53 -5.67 -10.95
CA SER A 249 18.98 -4.82 -12.00
C SER A 249 18.08 -3.73 -11.41
N LEU A 250 17.20 -4.10 -10.47
CA LEU A 250 16.36 -3.14 -9.73
C LEU A 250 17.20 -2.14 -8.94
N LYS A 251 18.25 -2.59 -8.24
CA LYS A 251 19.20 -1.71 -7.52
C LYS A 251 19.93 -0.75 -8.47
N THR A 252 20.32 -1.24 -9.65
CA THR A 252 20.97 -0.41 -10.68
C THR A 252 20.00 0.65 -11.22
N LEU A 253 18.74 0.27 -11.46
CA LEU A 253 17.70 1.18 -11.91
C LEU A 253 17.42 2.28 -10.87
N ALA A 254 17.21 1.91 -9.61
CA ALA A 254 17.01 2.85 -8.50
C ALA A 254 18.18 3.83 -8.37
N THR A 255 19.42 3.32 -8.43
CA THR A 255 20.63 4.15 -8.40
C THR A 255 20.64 5.16 -9.55
N ALA A 256 20.31 4.72 -10.77
CA ALA A 256 20.32 5.61 -11.94
C ALA A 256 19.25 6.71 -11.83
N ILE A 257 18.04 6.36 -11.35
CA ILE A 257 16.94 7.32 -11.20
C ILE A 257 17.27 8.37 -10.14
N VAL A 258 17.80 7.97 -8.98
CA VAL A 258 18.19 8.92 -7.92
C VAL A 258 19.36 9.81 -8.37
N GLN A 259 20.33 9.25 -9.09
CA GLN A 259 21.43 10.05 -9.65
C GLN A 259 20.93 11.09 -10.66
N GLU A 260 19.95 10.72 -11.49
CA GLU A 260 19.32 11.64 -12.44
C GLU A 260 18.50 12.73 -11.72
N SER A 261 17.67 12.37 -10.75
CA SER A 261 16.82 13.32 -10.01
C SER A 261 17.63 14.34 -9.22
N SER A 262 18.82 13.95 -8.77
CA SER A 262 19.78 14.81 -8.06
C SER A 262 20.44 15.87 -8.96
N ILE A 263 20.30 15.78 -10.29
CA ILE A 263 20.88 16.76 -11.21
C ILE A 263 20.10 18.09 -11.13
N PRO A 264 20.76 19.22 -10.82
CA PRO A 264 20.07 20.50 -10.82
C PRO A 264 19.54 20.86 -12.21
N ARG A 265 18.25 21.22 -12.32
CA ARG A 265 17.58 21.55 -13.60
C ARG A 265 18.32 22.57 -14.48
N LYS A 266 19.09 23.47 -13.87
CA LYS A 266 19.87 24.50 -14.59
C LYS A 266 21.22 24.02 -15.13
N SER A 267 21.62 22.79 -14.81
CA SER A 267 22.94 22.23 -15.14
C SER A 267 22.87 21.04 -16.10
N VAL A 268 21.70 20.79 -16.69
CA VAL A 268 21.45 19.65 -17.58
C VAL A 268 22.44 19.62 -18.76
N ASP A 269 22.81 20.76 -19.32
CA ASP A 269 23.78 20.86 -20.42
C ASP A 269 25.26 20.86 -19.96
N LYS A 270 25.51 20.82 -18.64
CA LYS A 270 26.85 20.93 -18.02
C LYS A 270 27.37 19.62 -17.45
N ILE A 271 26.59 18.55 -17.49
CA ILE A 271 26.93 17.26 -16.91
C ILE A 271 27.08 16.23 -18.02
N SER A 272 27.99 15.29 -17.84
CA SER A 272 28.10 14.09 -18.68
C SER A 272 27.12 13.03 -18.18
N TYR A 273 26.27 12.55 -19.07
CA TYR A 273 25.32 11.46 -18.77
C TYR A 273 25.91 10.07 -19.03
N THR A 274 27.23 9.98 -19.24
CA THR A 274 27.91 8.72 -19.61
C THR A 274 27.72 7.64 -18.54
N GLY A 275 27.80 7.99 -17.26
CA GLY A 275 27.55 7.04 -16.16
C GLY A 275 26.11 6.53 -16.13
N LEU A 276 25.13 7.43 -16.27
CA LEU A 276 23.71 7.07 -16.33
C LEU A 276 23.41 6.19 -17.56
N ALA A 277 23.94 6.56 -18.73
CA ALA A 277 23.83 5.75 -19.94
C ALA A 277 24.39 4.34 -19.73
N MET A 278 25.53 4.21 -19.07
CA MET A 278 26.13 2.90 -18.75
C MET A 278 25.28 2.06 -17.79
N ASN A 279 24.65 2.68 -16.80
CA ASN A 279 23.72 1.97 -15.90
C ASN A 279 22.54 1.39 -16.69
N TYR A 280 21.89 2.20 -17.55
CA TYR A 280 20.76 1.74 -18.35
C TYR A 280 21.15 0.71 -19.42
N PHE A 281 22.27 0.88 -20.11
CA PHE A 281 22.74 -0.13 -21.07
C PHE A 281 23.11 -1.45 -20.38
N GLY A 282 23.79 -1.39 -19.24
CA GLY A 282 24.12 -2.59 -18.47
C GLY A 282 22.87 -3.34 -18.01
N LEU A 283 21.89 -2.60 -17.49
CA LEU A 283 20.57 -3.11 -17.10
C LEU A 283 19.87 -3.80 -18.28
N LEU A 284 19.71 -3.10 -19.41
CA LEU A 284 19.04 -3.64 -20.60
C LEU A 284 19.77 -4.88 -21.15
N GLU A 285 21.10 -4.85 -21.22
CA GLU A 285 21.87 -6.01 -21.69
C GLU A 285 21.65 -7.23 -20.82
N GLN A 286 21.65 -7.05 -19.49
CA GLN A 286 21.50 -8.14 -18.55
C GLN A 286 20.10 -8.76 -18.64
N GLU A 287 19.06 -7.93 -18.63
CA GLU A 287 17.67 -8.38 -18.65
C GLU A 287 17.27 -8.95 -20.01
N LEU A 288 17.76 -8.40 -21.12
CA LEU A 288 17.55 -8.97 -22.45
C LEU A 288 18.24 -10.32 -22.62
N ARG A 289 19.47 -10.50 -22.11
CA ARG A 289 20.15 -11.81 -22.13
C ARG A 289 19.35 -12.88 -21.39
N ASP A 290 18.79 -12.51 -20.25
CA ASP A 290 17.99 -13.41 -19.42
C ASP A 290 16.73 -13.85 -20.15
N VAL A 291 15.91 -12.90 -20.61
CA VAL A 291 14.63 -13.24 -21.25
C VAL A 291 14.83 -14.02 -22.55
N ILE A 292 15.88 -13.71 -23.32
CA ILE A 292 16.25 -14.51 -24.51
C ILE A 292 16.63 -15.93 -24.10
N SER A 293 17.44 -16.10 -23.03
CA SER A 293 17.88 -17.42 -22.60
C SER A 293 16.71 -18.27 -22.11
N LEU A 294 15.74 -17.66 -21.40
CA LEU A 294 14.50 -18.32 -20.98
C LEU A 294 13.64 -18.70 -22.19
N HIS A 295 13.45 -17.79 -23.14
CA HIS A 295 12.70 -18.04 -24.36
C HIS A 295 13.28 -19.20 -25.19
N GLU A 296 14.61 -19.30 -25.27
CA GLU A 296 15.30 -20.39 -25.98
C GLU A 296 15.28 -21.73 -25.22
N GLY A 297 14.81 -21.77 -23.97
CA GLY A 297 14.97 -22.92 -23.09
C GLY A 297 16.43 -23.30 -22.85
N ALA A 298 17.34 -22.31 -22.86
CA ALA A 298 18.77 -22.55 -22.75
C ALA A 298 19.13 -23.04 -21.34
N PRO A 299 19.96 -24.09 -21.20
CA PRO A 299 20.33 -24.66 -19.89
C PRO A 299 21.26 -23.74 -19.07
N SER A 300 21.80 -22.68 -19.69
CA SER A 300 22.65 -21.69 -19.04
C SER A 300 22.58 -20.36 -19.79
N LEU A 301 22.88 -19.27 -19.09
CA LEU A 301 22.89 -17.91 -19.65
C LEU A 301 23.95 -17.80 -20.76
N LYS A 302 23.50 -17.50 -21.98
CA LYS A 302 24.42 -17.23 -23.10
C LYS A 302 24.95 -15.80 -22.99
N LYS A 303 26.27 -15.64 -23.02
CA LYS A 303 26.89 -14.32 -23.15
C LYS A 303 26.64 -13.79 -24.56
N ARG A 304 25.83 -12.74 -24.67
CA ARG A 304 25.54 -12.02 -25.91
C ARG A 304 25.99 -10.57 -25.81
N MET A 305 26.80 -10.10 -26.74
CA MET A 305 27.15 -8.70 -26.88
C MET A 305 25.94 -7.89 -27.37
N TRP A 306 25.96 -6.56 -27.19
CA TRP A 306 24.86 -5.68 -27.60
C TRP A 306 24.41 -5.90 -29.05
N TRP A 307 25.36 -6.03 -29.98
CA TRP A 307 25.03 -6.22 -31.39
C TRP A 307 24.33 -7.57 -31.65
N GLU A 308 24.69 -8.63 -30.92
CA GLU A 308 24.04 -9.95 -30.98
C GLU A 308 22.63 -9.89 -30.40
N LEU A 309 22.40 -9.07 -29.36
CA LEU A 309 21.06 -8.82 -28.82
C LEU A 309 20.18 -8.10 -29.84
N CYS A 310 20.71 -7.07 -30.50
CA CYS A 310 20.01 -6.35 -31.56
C CYS A 310 19.66 -7.28 -32.72
N GLU A 311 20.64 -8.05 -33.22
CA GLU A 311 20.43 -8.98 -34.33
C GLU A 311 19.40 -10.05 -33.96
N TYR A 312 19.44 -10.58 -32.74
CA TYR A 312 18.45 -11.55 -32.28
C TYR A 312 17.04 -10.96 -32.33
N LEU A 313 16.83 -9.79 -31.74
CA LEU A 313 15.50 -9.15 -31.63
C LEU A 313 15.00 -8.54 -32.95
N GLN A 314 15.87 -8.40 -33.97
CA GLN A 314 15.45 -8.08 -35.34
C GLN A 314 14.92 -9.31 -36.10
N ASN A 315 15.38 -10.51 -35.73
CA ASN A 315 15.11 -11.74 -36.48
C ASN A 315 14.20 -12.73 -35.75
N GLN A 316 14.03 -12.58 -34.45
CA GLN A 316 13.25 -13.47 -33.59
C GLN A 316 12.20 -12.67 -32.82
N HIS A 317 11.03 -13.28 -32.65
CA HIS A 317 9.93 -12.73 -31.87
C HIS A 317 9.93 -13.38 -30.49
N ILE A 318 10.02 -12.56 -29.44
CA ILE A 318 9.87 -13.00 -28.06
C ILE A 318 8.48 -12.55 -27.60
N PRO A 319 7.54 -13.49 -27.33
CA PRO A 319 6.21 -13.14 -26.84
C PRO A 319 6.25 -12.18 -25.65
N ILE A 320 5.26 -11.29 -25.55
CA ILE A 320 5.16 -10.21 -24.54
C ILE A 320 6.19 -9.10 -24.75
N VAL A 321 7.48 -9.41 -24.94
CA VAL A 321 8.52 -8.38 -25.16
C VAL A 321 8.35 -7.73 -26.53
N SER A 322 8.34 -8.53 -27.59
CA SER A 322 8.19 -8.06 -28.98
C SER A 322 6.78 -7.55 -29.29
N ASP A 323 5.76 -8.01 -28.56
CA ASP A 323 4.36 -7.60 -28.75
C ASP A 323 4.07 -6.21 -28.18
N ASN A 324 4.73 -5.84 -27.07
CA ASN A 324 4.50 -4.57 -26.40
C ASN A 324 5.46 -3.46 -26.84
N VAL A 325 6.60 -3.80 -27.46
CA VAL A 325 7.58 -2.82 -27.94
C VAL A 325 7.75 -2.92 -29.45
N GLU A 326 7.02 -2.09 -30.18
CA GLU A 326 7.07 -2.04 -31.64
C GLU A 326 8.48 -1.73 -32.15
N LEU A 327 8.94 -2.48 -33.15
CA LEU A 327 10.25 -2.35 -33.78
C LEU A 327 11.43 -2.39 -32.79
N LEU A 328 11.30 -3.17 -31.70
CA LEU A 328 12.32 -3.25 -30.64
C LEU A 328 13.75 -3.46 -31.16
N GLY A 329 13.95 -4.41 -32.09
CA GLY A 329 15.26 -4.68 -32.66
C GLY A 329 15.88 -3.47 -33.37
N ASP A 330 15.07 -2.70 -34.11
CA ASP A 330 15.52 -1.48 -34.79
C ASP A 330 15.81 -0.35 -33.81
N LYS A 331 14.98 -0.20 -32.77
CA LYS A 331 15.20 0.78 -31.69
C LYS A 331 16.52 0.51 -30.94
N LEU A 332 16.79 -0.75 -30.59
CA LEU A 332 18.06 -1.14 -29.95
C LEU A 332 19.26 -0.93 -30.87
N LYS A 333 19.10 -1.22 -32.17
CA LYS A 333 20.14 -0.98 -33.18
C LYS A 333 20.46 0.51 -33.35
N ALA A 334 19.45 1.37 -33.30
CA ALA A 334 19.63 2.82 -33.35
C ALA A 334 20.49 3.34 -32.18
N LEU A 335 20.40 2.69 -31.01
CA LEU A 335 21.21 3.01 -29.84
C LEU A 335 22.64 2.41 -29.87
N HIS A 336 22.99 1.58 -30.86
CA HIS A 336 24.28 0.86 -30.87
C HIS A 336 25.51 1.78 -30.84
N ALA A 337 25.50 2.84 -31.66
CA ALA A 337 26.60 3.80 -31.69
C ALA A 337 26.74 4.53 -30.35
N LEU A 338 25.61 4.92 -29.75
CA LEU A 338 25.56 5.57 -28.45
C LEU A 338 26.09 4.65 -27.34
N ARG A 339 25.67 3.38 -27.34
CA ARG A 339 26.15 2.35 -26.41
C ARG A 339 27.67 2.19 -26.46
N ASN A 340 28.25 2.13 -27.66
CA ASN A 340 29.70 1.99 -27.81
C ASN A 340 30.43 3.23 -27.29
N ARG A 341 29.96 4.43 -27.62
CA ARG A 341 30.51 5.69 -27.11
C ARG A 341 30.48 5.72 -25.58
N ALA A 342 29.35 5.39 -24.96
CA ALA A 342 29.21 5.33 -23.51
C ALA A 342 30.21 4.35 -22.87
N ALA A 343 30.35 3.14 -23.45
CA ALA A 343 31.28 2.12 -22.96
C ALA A 343 32.76 2.52 -23.10
N HIS A 344 33.09 3.40 -24.04
CA HIS A 344 34.44 3.96 -24.20
C HIS A 344 34.67 5.24 -23.37
N GLY A 345 33.68 5.65 -22.57
CA GLY A 345 33.80 6.82 -21.70
C GLY A 345 33.66 8.15 -22.44
N GLU A 346 33.12 8.14 -23.67
CA GLU A 346 32.87 9.37 -24.42
C GLU A 346 31.75 10.19 -23.78
N PHE A 347 31.72 11.49 -24.08
CA PHE A 347 30.70 12.41 -23.58
C PHE A 347 29.33 12.07 -24.16
N ILE A 348 28.34 11.90 -23.27
CA ILE A 348 26.93 11.67 -23.60
C ILE A 348 26.10 12.86 -23.12
N THR A 349 25.28 13.40 -24.03
CA THR A 349 24.33 14.50 -23.79
C THR A 349 23.07 14.01 -23.08
N TYR A 350 22.26 14.94 -22.56
CA TYR A 350 20.96 14.60 -21.98
C TYR A 350 20.01 14.01 -23.03
N GLU A 351 19.97 14.56 -24.25
CA GLU A 351 19.10 14.08 -25.33
C GLU A 351 19.43 12.63 -25.72
N GLU A 352 20.72 12.30 -25.78
CA GLU A 352 21.17 10.94 -26.03
C GLU A 352 20.79 10.00 -24.89
N PHE A 353 21.00 10.42 -23.63
CA PHE A 353 20.60 9.65 -22.47
C PHE A 353 19.08 9.43 -22.40
N ALA A 354 18.30 10.48 -22.70
CA ALA A 354 16.84 10.45 -22.69
C ALA A 354 16.30 9.40 -23.66
N ALA A 355 16.93 9.21 -24.84
CA ALA A 355 16.53 8.17 -25.78
C ALA A 355 16.71 6.74 -25.21
N ILE A 356 17.70 6.52 -24.35
CA ILE A 356 17.90 5.22 -23.67
C ILE A 356 16.80 5.01 -22.62
N LYS A 357 16.54 6.06 -21.82
CA LYS A 357 15.51 6.05 -20.78
C LYS A 357 14.11 5.86 -21.37
N GLU A 358 13.80 6.55 -22.46
CA GLU A 358 12.54 6.42 -23.19
C GLU A 358 12.32 4.98 -23.65
N LEU A 359 13.36 4.32 -24.17
CA LEU A 359 13.24 2.92 -24.55
C LEU A 359 13.03 2.01 -23.33
N ALA A 360 13.81 2.22 -22.26
CA ALA A 360 13.78 1.35 -21.09
C ALA A 360 12.48 1.45 -20.29
N LEU A 361 12.01 2.67 -20.04
CA LEU A 361 10.87 2.96 -19.16
C LEU A 361 9.64 3.38 -19.95
N ASP A 362 9.71 4.42 -20.77
CA ASP A 362 8.52 5.03 -21.39
C ASP A 362 7.89 4.14 -22.48
N SER A 363 8.72 3.35 -23.18
CA SER A 363 8.28 2.30 -24.10
C SER A 363 7.94 0.99 -23.38
N ASN A 364 7.94 0.96 -22.05
CA ASN A 364 7.67 -0.19 -21.20
C ASN A 364 8.56 -1.42 -21.45
N LEU A 365 9.77 -1.28 -22.00
CA LEU A 365 10.63 -2.43 -22.29
C LEU A 365 11.00 -3.22 -21.04
N LEU A 366 11.41 -2.55 -19.95
CA LEU A 366 11.73 -3.23 -18.68
C LEU A 366 10.51 -3.93 -18.09
N TRP A 367 9.34 -3.31 -18.20
CA TRP A 367 8.08 -3.93 -17.79
C TRP A 367 7.79 -5.18 -18.64
N SER A 368 7.86 -5.10 -19.97
CA SER A 368 7.61 -6.25 -20.84
C SER A 368 8.61 -7.39 -20.61
N ILE A 369 9.87 -7.07 -20.34
CA ILE A 369 10.87 -8.08 -19.96
C ILE A 369 10.50 -8.74 -18.63
N SER A 370 10.13 -7.94 -17.61
CA SER A 370 9.69 -8.44 -16.31
C SER A 370 8.53 -9.44 -16.47
N GLN A 371 7.45 -9.04 -17.15
CA GLN A 371 6.27 -9.88 -17.36
C GLN A 371 6.60 -11.17 -18.11
N ALA A 372 7.41 -11.09 -19.18
CA ALA A 372 7.83 -12.27 -19.94
C ALA A 372 8.63 -13.25 -19.07
N LYS A 373 9.56 -12.74 -18.24
CA LYS A 373 10.34 -13.57 -17.32
C LYS A 373 9.46 -14.25 -16.28
N SER A 374 8.46 -13.55 -15.73
CA SER A 374 7.49 -14.12 -14.79
C SER A 374 6.69 -15.26 -15.42
N VAL A 375 6.18 -15.07 -16.64
CA VAL A 375 5.49 -16.13 -17.40
C VAL A 375 6.37 -17.36 -17.60
N TYR A 376 7.63 -17.16 -18.00
CA TYR A 376 8.54 -18.30 -18.21
C TYR A 376 8.88 -19.02 -16.90
N ALA A 377 8.97 -18.30 -15.78
CA ALA A 377 9.20 -18.90 -14.47
C ALA A 377 8.00 -19.78 -14.03
N GLU A 378 6.76 -19.33 -14.24
CA GLU A 378 5.56 -20.12 -13.96
C GLU A 378 5.46 -21.39 -14.80
N GLN A 379 5.86 -21.32 -16.09
CA GLN A 379 5.85 -22.49 -16.97
C GLN A 379 6.88 -23.57 -16.60
N GLN A 380 7.90 -23.19 -15.82
CA GLN A 380 8.97 -24.08 -15.37
C GLN A 380 8.74 -24.65 -13.96
N ALA A 381 7.82 -24.07 -13.18
CA ALA A 381 7.41 -24.51 -11.85
C ALA A 381 6.37 -25.64 -11.92
#